data_AF-A0A965KSF5-F1
#
_entry.id   AF-A0A965KSF5-F1
#
_cell.length_a   1.000
_cell.length_b   1.000
_cell.length_c   1.000
_cell.angle_alpha   90.00
_cell.angle_beta   90.00
_cell.angle_gamma   90.00
#
_symmetry.space_group_name_H-M   'P 1'
#
loop_
_entity.id
_entity.type
_entity.pdbx_description
1 polymer ?
#
loop_
_entity_poly.entity_id
_entity_poly.type
_entity_poly.pdbx_seq_one_letter_code
_entity_poly.pdbx_strand_id
1 'polypeptide(L)'
;MTDSSPLATETGELPILRPGSARSALSHGQFRRIFMASFGSNIGSWIQNVVLPIYIYNRTGKASIVALLILAQMGPLLLLAIPAGVIADTVDRRKWLASMQMVMLTFSVVLALLVWELRWVLL
;
A
#
# COMPACT_ATOMS: atom_id res chain seq x y z
N MET A 1 2.78 23.40 56.36
CA MET A 1 4.06 24.03 55.95
C MET A 1 5.12 23.09 56.51
N THR A 2 5.45 21.98 55.87
CA THR A 2 6.16 21.87 54.60
C THR A 2 5.88 20.49 53.96
N ASP A 3 5.08 20.45 52.90
CA ASP A 3 5.17 19.40 51.88
C ASP A 3 5.94 20.04 50.72
N SER A 4 7.25 19.81 50.70
CA SER A 4 8.17 20.44 49.76
C SER A 4 9.40 19.57 49.60
N SER A 5 9.21 18.34 49.12
CA SER A 5 10.28 17.63 48.43
C SER A 5 9.81 17.30 47.00
N PRO A 6 10.47 17.86 45.97
CA PRO A 6 9.98 17.90 44.60
C PRO A 6 10.01 16.51 43.97
N LEU A 7 9.01 16.24 43.12
CA LEU A 7 8.88 15.08 42.24
C LEU A 7 9.96 15.03 41.13
N ALA A 8 11.22 15.30 41.47
CA ALA A 8 12.37 15.00 40.62
C ALA A 8 12.89 13.64 41.11
N THR A 9 12.63 12.52 40.43
CA THR A 9 13.17 12.28 39.09
C THR A 9 12.37 11.16 38.44
N GLU A 10 11.19 11.46 37.88
CA GLU A 10 10.70 10.65 36.76
C GLU A 10 11.56 11.00 35.53
N THR A 11 12.84 10.60 35.59
CA THR A 11 13.65 10.44 34.39
C THR A 11 12.80 9.57 33.49
N GLY A 12 12.41 10.07 32.32
CA GLY A 12 11.65 9.34 31.32
C GLY A 12 12.44 8.17 30.75
N GLU A 13 12.78 7.19 31.58
CA GLU A 13 13.13 5.85 31.17
C GLU A 13 11.84 5.23 30.62
N LEU A 14 11.57 5.56 29.36
CA LEU A 14 10.59 4.86 28.56
C LEU A 14 10.88 3.36 28.72
N PRO A 15 9.86 2.51 28.97
CA PRO A 15 10.07 1.09 29.14
C PRO A 15 10.90 0.59 27.96
N ILE A 16 12.10 0.09 28.25
CA ILE A 16 13.03 -0.48 27.27
C ILE A 16 12.34 -1.67 26.60
N LEU A 17 11.63 -1.41 25.50
CA LEU A 17 11.02 -2.41 24.64
C LEU A 17 12.17 -3.26 24.08
N ARG A 18 12.37 -4.43 24.67
CA ARG A 18 13.38 -5.39 24.21
C ARG A 18 13.14 -5.69 22.73
N PRO A 19 14.14 -5.58 21.84
CA PRO A 19 13.98 -5.88 20.44
C PRO A 19 13.46 -7.32 20.27
N GLY A 20 12.20 -7.44 19.84
CA GLY A 20 11.59 -8.74 19.56
C GLY A 20 12.26 -9.36 18.33
N SER A 21 12.76 -10.59 18.45
CA SER A 21 13.28 -11.37 17.32
C SER A 21 12.23 -11.50 16.21
N ALA A 22 12.65 -11.49 14.93
CA ALA A 22 11.76 -11.73 13.79
C ALA A 22 10.97 -13.05 13.91
N ARG A 23 11.56 -14.07 14.58
CA ARG A 23 10.87 -15.33 14.91
C ARG A 23 9.78 -15.16 15.96
N SER A 24 9.93 -14.21 16.88
CA SER A 24 8.91 -13.83 17.89
C SER A 24 7.75 -13.06 17.26
N ALA A 25 8.00 -12.25 16.23
CA ALA A 25 6.92 -11.61 15.48
C ALA A 25 6.08 -12.64 14.69
N LEU A 26 6.74 -13.59 14.02
CA LEU A 26 6.09 -14.63 13.22
C LEU A 26 5.37 -15.71 14.02
N SER A 27 5.61 -15.82 15.34
CA SER A 27 4.86 -16.74 16.21
C SER A 27 3.42 -16.29 16.47
N HIS A 28 3.13 -14.99 16.28
CA HIS A 28 1.80 -14.43 16.43
C HIS A 28 0.94 -14.75 15.20
N GLY A 29 -0.10 -15.57 15.36
CA GLY A 29 -0.92 -16.07 14.25
C GLY A 29 -1.56 -14.98 13.37
N GLN A 30 -1.97 -13.86 13.97
CA GLN A 30 -2.53 -12.72 13.24
C GLN A 30 -1.47 -11.97 12.43
N PHE A 31 -0.29 -11.76 13.02
CA PHE A 31 0.84 -11.16 12.31
C PHE A 31 1.26 -12.01 11.13
N ARG A 32 1.37 -13.34 11.30
CA ARG A 32 1.74 -14.26 10.22
C ARG A 32 0.75 -14.22 9.04
N ARG A 33 -0.55 -14.12 9.29
CA ARG A 33 -1.56 -14.00 8.21
C ARG A 33 -1.39 -12.71 7.42
N ILE A 34 -1.29 -11.57 8.10
CA ILE A 34 -1.11 -10.27 7.44
C ILE A 34 0.23 -10.23 6.71
N PHE A 35 1.29 -10.77 7.31
CA PHE A 35 2.62 -10.84 6.71
C PHE A 35 2.59 -11.63 5.39
N MET A 36 2.03 -12.85 5.39
CA MET A 36 1.96 -13.67 4.18
C MET A 36 1.06 -13.07 3.11
N ALA A 37 -0.08 -12.49 3.50
CA ALA A 37 -0.96 -11.77 2.56
C ALA A 37 -0.25 -10.56 1.93
N SER A 38 0.46 -9.78 2.73
CA SER A 38 1.21 -8.59 2.26
C SER A 38 2.40 -8.97 1.40
N PHE A 39 3.07 -10.08 1.74
CA PHE A 39 4.19 -10.63 0.98
C PHE A 39 3.73 -11.08 -0.41
N GLY A 40 2.69 -11.90 -0.48
CA GLY A 40 2.11 -12.33 -1.75
C GLY A 40 1.59 -11.15 -2.60
N SER A 41 0.91 -10.19 -1.96
CA SER A 41 0.39 -8.99 -2.65
C SER A 41 1.51 -8.10 -3.21
N ASN A 42 2.64 -7.99 -2.49
CA ASN A 42 3.81 -7.27 -2.98
C ASN A 42 4.42 -7.94 -4.22
N ILE A 43 4.54 -9.27 -4.19
CA ILE A 43 5.06 -10.03 -5.33
C ILE A 43 4.14 -9.84 -6.55
N GLY A 44 2.82 -9.99 -6.37
CA GLY A 44 1.84 -9.79 -7.44
C GLY A 44 1.92 -8.39 -8.05
N SER A 45 2.02 -7.37 -7.20
CA SER A 45 2.18 -5.97 -7.63
C SER A 45 3.46 -5.76 -8.43
N TRP A 46 4.57 -6.37 -8.02
CA TRP A 46 5.85 -6.28 -8.75
C TRP A 46 5.78 -6.97 -10.10
N ILE A 47 5.21 -8.17 -10.16
CA ILE A 47 5.00 -8.89 -11.42
C ILE A 47 4.13 -8.05 -12.36
N GLN A 48 3.04 -7.46 -11.86
CA GLN A 48 2.18 -6.59 -12.66
C GLN A 48 2.94 -5.39 -13.22
N ASN A 49 3.78 -4.73 -12.42
CA ASN A 49 4.60 -3.60 -12.86
C ASN A 49 5.60 -3.98 -13.95
N VAL A 50 6.06 -5.24 -14.02
CA VAL A 50 6.98 -5.70 -15.06
C VAL A 50 6.22 -6.22 -16.29
N VAL A 51 5.17 -7.03 -16.08
CA VAL A 51 4.43 -7.70 -17.15
C VAL A 51 3.59 -6.73 -17.96
N LEU A 52 2.94 -5.74 -17.32
CA LEU A 52 2.03 -4.83 -18.02
C LEU A 52 2.76 -3.96 -19.07
N PRO A 53 3.91 -3.33 -18.78
CA PRO A 53 4.73 -2.65 -19.78
C PRO A 53 5.17 -3.55 -20.93
N ILE A 54 5.62 -4.78 -20.62
CA ILE A 54 6.09 -5.74 -21.63
C ILE A 54 4.93 -6.19 -22.53
N TYR A 55 3.75 -6.42 -21.96
CA TYR A 55 2.55 -6.79 -22.71
C TYR A 55 2.14 -5.69 -23.70
N ILE A 56 2.10 -4.44 -23.25
CA ILE A 56 1.78 -3.28 -24.09
C ILE A 56 2.86 -3.07 -25.16
N TYR A 57 4.13 -3.25 -24.81
CA TYR A 57 5.23 -3.15 -25.77
C TYR A 57 5.10 -4.21 -26.87
N ASN A 58 4.84 -5.47 -26.52
CA ASN A 58 4.65 -6.56 -27.48
C ASN A 58 3.44 -6.35 -28.39
N ARG A 59 2.35 -5.73 -27.89
CA ARG A 59 1.15 -5.45 -28.69
C ARG A 59 1.28 -4.24 -29.60
N THR A 60 2.03 -3.22 -29.19
CA THR A 60 2.03 -1.92 -29.87
C THR A 60 3.34 -1.58 -30.59
N GLY A 61 4.45 -2.25 -30.24
CA GLY A 61 5.79 -2.03 -30.80
C GLY A 61 6.39 -0.64 -30.51
N LYS A 62 5.72 0.19 -29.72
CA LYS A 62 6.07 1.60 -29.47
C LYS A 62 6.46 1.83 -28.01
N ALA A 63 7.73 2.14 -27.77
CA ALA A 63 8.24 2.45 -26.43
C ALA A 63 7.62 3.73 -25.83
N SER A 64 7.14 4.66 -26.66
CA SER A 64 6.49 5.91 -26.22
C SER A 64 5.20 5.66 -25.43
N ILE A 65 4.44 4.62 -25.78
CA ILE A 65 3.19 4.29 -25.08
C ILE A 65 3.48 3.71 -23.69
N VAL A 66 4.58 2.97 -23.55
CA VAL A 66 5.04 2.46 -22.25
C VAL A 66 5.49 3.61 -21.35
N ALA A 67 6.22 4.59 -21.88
CA ALA A 67 6.60 5.78 -21.12
C ALA A 67 5.37 6.59 -20.67
N LEU A 68 4.36 6.74 -21.54
CA LEU A 68 3.10 7.41 -21.21
C LEU A 68 2.32 6.67 -20.13
N LEU A 69 2.31 5.33 -20.15
CA LEU A 69 1.71 4.49 -19.13
C LEU A 69 2.33 4.73 -17.75
N ILE A 70 3.67 4.74 -17.67
CA ILE A 70 4.40 5.00 -16.42
C ILE A 70 4.10 6.42 -15.92
N LEU A 71 4.07 7.40 -16.82
CA LEU A 71 3.68 8.79 -16.53
C LEU A 71 2.23 8.88 -16.01
N ALA A 72 1.30 8.14 -16.60
CA ALA A 72 -0.08 8.09 -16.16
C ALA A 72 -0.25 7.37 -14.82
N GLN A 73 0.67 6.47 -14.46
CA GLN A 73 0.65 5.75 -13.18
C GLN A 73 1.24 6.59 -12.04
N MET A 74 2.31 7.33 -12.30
CA MET A 74 3.02 8.16 -11.31
C MET A 74 2.53 9.61 -11.27
N GLY A 75 1.97 10.13 -12.36
CA GLY A 75 1.52 11.51 -12.49
C GLY A 75 0.42 11.88 -11.49
N PRO A 76 -0.67 11.09 -11.37
CA PRO A 76 -1.69 11.33 -10.36
C PRO A 76 -1.14 11.24 -8.95
N LEU A 77 -0.21 10.31 -8.69
CA LEU A 77 0.44 10.20 -7.39
C LEU A 77 1.20 11.48 -7.03
N LEU A 78 1.94 12.06 -7.98
CA LEU A 78 2.70 13.29 -7.76
C LEU A 78 1.78 14.48 -7.44
N LEU A 79 0.68 14.61 -8.17
CA LEU A 79 -0.29 15.69 -7.98
C LEU A 79 -1.12 15.52 -6.70
N LEU A 80 -1.48 14.28 -6.37
CA LEU A 80 -2.31 13.95 -5.22
C LEU A 80 -1.51 13.74 -3.93
N ALA A 81 -0.18 13.60 -3.98
CA ALA A 81 0.66 13.41 -2.79
C ALA A 81 0.52 14.56 -1.78
N ILE A 82 0.44 15.80 -2.27
CA ILE A 82 0.33 17.01 -1.42
C ILE A 82 -1.01 17.02 -0.66
N PRO A 83 -2.20 16.95 -1.32
CA PRO A 83 -3.47 16.89 -0.60
C PRO A 83 -3.63 15.58 0.20
N ALA A 84 -3.08 14.46 -0.27
CA ALA A 84 -3.15 13.19 0.45
C ALA A 84 -2.40 13.24 1.79
N GLY A 85 -1.29 13.99 1.89
CA GLY A 85 -0.58 14.20 3.15
C GLY A 85 -1.43 14.93 4.19
N VAL A 86 -2.13 15.99 3.78
CA VAL A 86 -3.03 16.78 4.66
C VAL A 86 -4.22 15.93 5.16
N ILE A 87 -4.76 15.06 4.30
CA ILE A 87 -5.85 14.15 4.67
C ILE A 87 -5.33 13.01 5.56
N ALA A 88 -4.10 12.51 5.35
CA ALA A 88 -3.53 11.42 6.14
C ALA A 88 -3.33 11.78 7.63
N ASP A 89 -3.12 13.05 7.95
CA ASP A 89 -2.96 13.53 9.33
C ASP A 89 -4.29 13.68 10.08
N THR A 90 -5.43 13.65 9.39
CA THR A 90 -6.76 13.91 9.99
C THR A 90 -7.69 12.70 10.04
N VAL A 91 -7.33 11.58 9.40
CA VAL A 91 -8.23 10.43 9.23
C VAL A 91 -7.69 9.16 9.90
N ASP A 92 -8.57 8.43 10.61
CA ASP A 92 -8.30 7.10 11.18
C ASP A 92 -7.65 6.16 10.14
N ARG A 93 -6.34 5.93 10.25
CA ARG A 93 -5.53 5.10 9.33
C ARG A 93 -6.19 3.78 8.94
N ARG A 94 -6.89 3.13 9.87
CA ARG A 94 -7.54 1.83 9.66
C ARG A 94 -8.76 1.91 8.72
N LYS A 95 -9.59 2.95 8.88
CA LYS A 95 -10.74 3.19 8.01
C LYS A 95 -10.28 3.66 6.64
N TRP A 96 -9.20 4.46 6.60
CA TRP A 96 -8.65 4.95 5.35
C TRP A 96 -8.04 3.83 4.50
N LEU A 97 -7.25 2.93 5.11
CA LEU A 97 -6.73 1.74 4.43
C LEU A 97 -7.87 0.82 3.93
N ALA A 98 -8.91 0.61 4.74
CA ALA A 98 -10.06 -0.20 4.32
C ALA A 98 -10.79 0.42 3.11
N SER A 99 -10.96 1.75 3.09
CA SER A 99 -11.57 2.45 1.96
C SER A 99 -10.75 2.33 0.68
N MET A 100 -9.42 2.45 0.77
CA MET A 100 -8.55 2.30 -0.40
C MET A 100 -8.55 0.87 -0.93
N GLN A 101 -8.63 -0.14 -0.07
CA GLN A 101 -8.80 -1.52 -0.54
C GLN A 101 -10.13 -1.74 -1.24
N MET A 102 -11.22 -1.11 -0.79
CA MET A 102 -12.50 -1.17 -1.50
C MET A 102 -12.43 -0.46 -2.87
N VAL A 103 -11.73 0.67 -2.94
CA VAL A 103 -11.51 1.38 -4.22
C VAL A 103 -10.69 0.51 -5.18
N MET A 104 -9.56 -0.04 -4.73
CA MET A 104 -8.75 -0.95 -5.55
C MET A 104 -9.53 -2.15 -6.05
N LEU A 105 -10.34 -2.78 -5.19
CA LEU A 105 -11.19 -3.90 -5.56
C LEU A 105 -12.20 -3.50 -6.63
N THR A 106 -12.81 -2.32 -6.48
CA THR A 106 -13.77 -1.79 -7.46
C THR A 106 -13.12 -1.60 -8.83
N PHE A 107 -11.97 -0.93 -8.90
CA PHE A 107 -11.23 -0.76 -10.16
C PHE A 107 -10.82 -2.10 -10.79
N SER A 108 -10.39 -3.06 -9.98
CA SER A 108 -10.02 -4.40 -10.44
C SER A 108 -11.22 -5.14 -11.06
N VAL A 109 -12.39 -5.08 -10.42
CA VAL A 109 -13.63 -5.69 -10.93
C VAL A 109 -14.07 -5.02 -12.22
N VAL A 110 -14.06 -3.68 -12.28
CA VAL A 110 -14.42 -2.93 -13.49
C VAL A 110 -13.51 -3.31 -14.66
N LEU A 111 -12.20 -3.37 -14.43
CA LEU A 111 -11.25 -3.75 -15.46
C LEU A 111 -11.46 -5.21 -15.92
N ALA A 112 -11.73 -6.12 -14.99
CA ALA A 112 -12.02 -7.52 -15.30
C ALA A 112 -13.27 -7.68 -16.17
N LEU A 113 -14.34 -6.93 -15.86
CA LEU A 113 -15.57 -6.90 -16.64
C LEU A 113 -15.33 -6.32 -18.05
N LEU A 114 -14.60 -5.21 -18.15
CA LEU A 114 -14.27 -4.58 -19.43
C LEU A 114 -13.46 -5.52 -20.34
N VAL A 115 -12.50 -6.26 -19.77
CA VAL A 115 -11.71 -7.27 -20.49
C VAL A 115 -12.57 -8.45 -20.93
N TRP A 116 -13.51 -8.88 -20.09
CA TRP A 116 -14.42 -9.98 -20.41
C TRP A 116 -15.31 -9.66 -21.62
N GLU A 117 -15.89 -8.47 -21.63
CA GLU A 117 -16.69 -7.92 -22.75
C GLU A 117 -15.86 -7.84 -24.03
N LEU A 118 -14.64 -7.28 -23.95
CA LEU A 118 -13.77 -7.12 -25.11
C LEU A 118 -13.31 -8.47 -25.71
N ARG A 119 -13.20 -9.52 -24.88
CA ARG A 119 -12.89 -10.88 -25.35
C ARG A 119 -14.06 -11.53 -26.10
N TRP A 120 -15.29 -11.22 -25.70
CA TRP A 120 -16.49 -11.78 -26.34
C TRP A 120 -16.81 -11.15 -27.70
N VAL A 121 -16.42 -9.90 -27.93
CA VAL A 121 -16.67 -9.19 -29.21
C VAL A 121 -15.67 -9.55 -30.32
N LEU A 122 -14.52 -10.12 -29.97
CA LEU A 122 -13.44 -10.47 -30.90
C LEU A 122 -13.42 -11.96 -31.33
N LEU A 123 -14.45 -12.74 -30.98
CA LEU A 123 -14.68 -14.14 -31.40
C LEU A 123 -16.02 -14.25 -32.15
#